data_AF-A0A1B0B0V8-F1
#
_entry.id   AF-A0A1B0B0V8-F1
#
_cell.length_a   1.000
_cell.length_b   1.000
_cell.length_c   1.000
_cell.angle_alpha   90.00
_cell.angle_beta   90.00
_cell.angle_gamma   90.00
#
_symmetry.space_group_name_H-M   'P 1'
#
loop_
_entity.id
_entity.type
_entity.pdbx_description
1 polymer ?
#
loop_
_entity_poly.entity_id
_entity_poly.type
_entity_poly.pdbx_seq_one_letter_code
_entity_poly.pdbx_strand_id
1 'polypeptide(L)' 'MYIMLGSHPPRIVEHPIDTTVPRHEPATLNCKAEGSPIPTIQWYKDRVPLKILPGSHRITLPAGGLFFLKVGAKY' A
#
# COMPACT_ATOMS: atom_id res chain seq x y z
N MET A 1 -11.62 13.50 -33.43
CA MET A 1 -11.58 13.48 -31.95
C MET A 1 -10.34 12.70 -31.55
N TYR A 2 -9.22 13.36 -31.27
CA TYR A 2 -8.00 12.68 -30.81
C TYR A 2 -8.13 12.42 -29.31
N ILE A 3 -8.04 11.15 -28.93
CA ILE A 3 -8.05 10.70 -27.54
C ILE A 3 -6.76 11.21 -26.92
N MET A 4 -6.85 12.08 -25.91
CA MET A 4 -5.69 12.48 -25.12
C MET A 4 -5.21 11.24 -24.36
N LEU A 5 -4.31 10.46 -24.94
CA LEU A 5 -3.47 9.50 -24.22
C LEU A 5 -2.47 10.30 -23.36
N GLY A 6 -2.98 11.17 -22.49
CA GLY A 6 -2.18 12.03 -21.64
C GLY A 6 -1.55 11.18 -20.56
N SER A 7 -0.27 10.86 -20.70
CA SER A 7 0.52 10.40 -19.57
C SER A 7 0.41 11.44 -18.46
N HIS A 8 0.03 11.04 -17.27
CA HIS A 8 -0.09 11.93 -16.13
C HIS A 8 0.59 11.29 -14.92
N PRO A 9 1.18 12.12 -14.03
CA PRO A 9 1.88 11.62 -12.88
C PRO A 9 0.95 10.83 -11.96
N PRO A 10 1.53 9.94 -11.12
CA PRO A 10 0.77 9.23 -10.11
C PRO A 10 0.11 10.20 -9.14
N ARG A 11 -1.17 9.97 -8.84
CA ARG A 11 -1.91 10.66 -7.79
C ARG A 11 -2.54 9.64 -6.87
N ILE A 12 -2.35 9.80 -5.57
CA ILE A 12 -3.04 9.00 -4.56
C ILE A 12 -4.50 9.46 -4.49
N VAL A 13 -5.42 8.54 -4.71
CA VAL A 13 -6.87 8.78 -4.68
C VAL A 13 -7.53 8.21 -3.43
N GLU A 14 -6.91 7.22 -2.80
CA GLU A 14 -7.27 6.72 -1.48
C GLU A 14 -6.02 6.73 -0.61
N HIS A 15 -6.04 7.58 0.43
CA HIS A 15 -4.93 7.70 1.37
C HIS A 15 -5.11 6.69 2.52
N PRO A 16 -4.01 6.13 3.04
CA PRO A 16 -4.08 5.37 4.28
C PRO A 16 -4.51 6.27 5.44
N ILE A 17 -5.23 5.67 6.38
CA ILE A 17 -5.75 6.35 7.57
C ILE A 17 -5.02 5.80 8.80
N ASP A 18 -4.64 6.69 9.70
CA ASP A 18 -4.08 6.32 11.00
C ASP A 18 -5.09 5.46 11.77
N THR A 19 -4.70 4.22 12.06
CA THR A 19 -5.58 3.23 12.68
C THR A 19 -4.89 2.61 13.88
N THR A 20 -5.59 2.59 15.02
CA THR A 20 -5.12 1.89 16.23
C THR A 20 -5.73 0.50 16.27
N VAL A 21 -4.87 -0.53 16.33
CA VAL A 21 -5.30 -1.93 16.30
C VAL A 21 -4.69 -2.65 17.50
N PRO A 22 -5.44 -3.53 18.18
CA PRO A 22 -4.87 -4.35 19.24
C PRO A 22 -3.68 -5.19 18.74
N ARG A 23 -2.74 -5.47 19.64
CA ARG A 23 -1.58 -6.28 19.30
C ARG A 23 -2.04 -7.68 18.85
N HIS A 24 -1.36 -8.21 17.83
CA HIS A 24 -1.62 -9.52 17.22
C HIS A 24 -2.92 -9.65 16.42
N GLU A 25 -3.73 -8.60 16.35
CA GLU A 25 -4.89 -8.55 15.47
C GLU A 25 -4.49 -8.16 14.04
N PRO A 26 -5.29 -8.53 13.03
CA PRO A 26 -5.05 -8.15 11.64
C PRO A 26 -5.40 -6.67 11.41
N ALA A 27 -4.79 -6.08 10.38
CA ALA A 27 -5.07 -4.70 9.98
C ALA A 27 -4.86 -4.49 8.48
N THR A 28 -5.59 -3.54 7.91
CA THR A 28 -5.41 -3.12 6.52
C THR A 28 -5.18 -1.62 6.46
N LEU A 29 -4.12 -1.20 5.78
CA LEU A 29 -3.92 0.18 5.36
C LEU A 29 -4.24 0.26 3.88
N ASN A 30 -5.38 0.86 3.53
CA ASN A 30 -5.75 1.01 2.13
C ASN A 30 -4.89 2.11 1.47
N CYS A 31 -4.56 1.89 0.21
CA CYS A 31 -3.93 2.89 -0.63
C CYS A 31 -4.32 2.58 -2.07
N LYS A 32 -4.69 3.61 -2.83
CA LYS A 32 -4.97 3.52 -4.26
C LYS A 32 -4.39 4.72 -4.96
N ALA A 33 -3.70 4.47 -6.07
CA ALA A 33 -3.13 5.52 -6.91
C ALA A 33 -3.63 5.37 -8.35
N GLU A 34 -3.88 6.49 -9.00
CA GLU A 34 -4.13 6.56 -10.44
C GLU A 34 -2.91 7.18 -11.14
N GLY A 35 -2.73 6.87 -12.42
CA GLY A 35 -1.56 7.29 -13.18
C GLY A 35 -1.60 6.67 -14.57
N SER A 36 -0.93 7.31 -15.52
CA SER A 36 -0.67 6.72 -16.84
C SER A 36 0.81 6.88 -17.15
N PRO A 37 1.63 5.81 -17.09
CA PRO A 37 1.25 4.39 -16.88
C PRO A 37 0.76 4.08 -15.46
N ILE A 38 0.14 2.90 -15.28
CA ILE A 38 -0.39 2.43 -13.99
C ILE A 38 0.72 2.48 -12.93
N PRO A 39 0.51 3.18 -11.80
CA PRO A 39 1.55 3.36 -10.81
C PRO A 39 1.79 2.11 -9.98
N THR A 40 3.02 1.96 -9.51
CA THR A 40 3.39 0.93 -8.52
C THR A 40 3.43 1.56 -7.13
N ILE A 41 2.84 0.89 -6.13
CA ILE A 41 2.80 1.38 -4.75
C ILE A 41 3.85 0.64 -3.91
N GLN A 42 4.63 1.40 -3.15
CA GLN A 42 5.65 0.90 -2.23
C GLN A 42 5.42 1.47 -0.84
N TRP A 43 5.50 0.61 0.17
CA TRP A 43 5.26 0.98 1.56
C TRP A 43 6.56 1.19 2.32
N TYR A 44 6.57 2.17 3.22
CA TYR A 44 7.70 2.50 4.07
C TYR A 44 7.25 2.50 5.53
N LYS A 45 8.13 2.04 6.42
CA LYS A 45 8.00 2.20 7.87
C LYS A 45 9.25 2.89 8.38
N ASP A 46 9.10 4.01 9.06
CA ASP A 46 10.23 4.78 9.63
C ASP A 46 11.30 5.11 8.56
N ARG A 47 10.86 5.48 7.35
CA ARG A 47 11.70 5.72 6.16
C ARG A 47 12.43 4.50 5.59
N VAL A 48 12.16 3.31 6.09
CA VAL A 48 12.72 2.05 5.57
C VAL A 48 11.69 1.36 4.66
N PRO A 49 12.05 0.97 3.43
CA PRO A 49 11.13 0.26 2.54
C PRO A 49 10.75 -1.09 3.14
N LEU A 50 9.46 -1.39 3.15
CA LEU A 50 8.95 -2.68 3.61
C LEU A 50 9.21 -3.75 2.54
N LYS A 51 10.11 -4.69 2.85
CA LYS A 51 10.29 -5.90 2.04
C LYS A 51 9.18 -6.88 2.35
N ILE A 52 8.37 -7.19 1.34
CA ILE A 52 7.31 -8.20 1.44
C ILE A 52 7.90 -9.48 0.87
N LEU A 53 8.30 -10.37 1.77
CA LEU A 53 8.90 -11.65 1.46
C LEU A 53 7.87 -12.77 1.58
N PRO A 54 8.02 -13.89 0.85
CA PRO A 54 7.26 -15.10 1.11
C PRO A 54 7.34 -15.49 2.59
N GLY A 55 6.21 -15.73 3.23
CA GLY A 55 6.13 -16.03 4.67
C GLY A 55 6.11 -14.81 5.60
N SER A 56 6.12 -13.59 5.06
CA SER A 56 5.95 -12.38 5.88
C SER A 56 4.53 -12.29 6.45
N HIS A 57 4.40 -11.71 7.65
CA HIS A 57 3.10 -11.31 8.22
C HIS A 57 2.45 -10.10 7.51
N ARG A 58 2.96 -9.70 6.35
CA ARG A 58 2.57 -8.52 5.58
C ARG A 58 2.33 -8.92 4.13
N ILE A 59 1.26 -8.39 3.53
CA ILE A 59 0.83 -8.72 2.18
C ILE A 59 0.46 -7.42 1.45
N THR A 60 0.91 -7.24 0.21
CA THR A 60 0.39 -6.16 -0.67
C THR A 60 -0.89 -6.62 -1.34
N LEU A 61 -1.95 -5.84 -1.22
CA LEU A 61 -3.21 -6.06 -1.91
C LEU A 61 -3.12 -5.57 -3.36
N PRO A 62 -3.90 -6.14 -4.31
CA PRO A 62 -3.88 -5.72 -5.71
C PRO A 62 -4.16 -4.24 -5.95
N ALA A 63 -4.94 -3.60 -5.07
CA ALA A 63 -5.25 -2.17 -5.13
C ALA A 63 -4.09 -1.26 -4.68
N GLY A 64 -3.04 -1.83 -4.05
CA GLY A 64 -1.93 -1.11 -3.46
C GLY A 64 -1.97 -1.02 -1.93
N GLY A 65 -3.04 -1.50 -1.31
CA GLY A 65 -3.16 -1.57 0.15
C GLY A 65 -2.12 -2.50 0.80
N LEU A 66 -1.83 -2.28 2.08
CA LEU A 66 -0.97 -3.12 2.90
C LEU A 66 -1.79 -3.83 3.96
N PHE A 67 -1.79 -5.16 3.91
CA PHE A 67 -2.44 -6.00 4.90
C PHE A 67 -1.42 -6.59 5.87
N PHE A 68 -1.74 -6.55 7.15
CA PHE A 68 -1.01 -7.20 8.24
C PHE A 68 -1.82 -8.39 8.74
N LEU A 69 -1.24 -9.59 8.70
CA LEU A 69 -1.81 -10.78 9.33
C LEU A 69 -1.85 -10.63 10.86
N LYS A 70 -0.80 -10.02 11.44
CA LYS A 70 -0.68 -9.73 12.88
C LYS A 70 0.11 -8.44 13.09
N VAL A 71 -0.51 -7.44 13.72
CA VAL A 71 0.15 -6.17 14.07
C VAL A 71 1.05 -6.36 15.31
N GLY A 72 2.23 -5.76 15.30
CA GLY A 72 3.16 -5.82 16.44
C GLY A 72 3.98 -7.11 16.56
N ALA A 73 4.06 -7.91 15.49
CA ALA A 73 5.09 -8.93 15.38
C ALA A 73 6.46 -8.23 15.29
N LYS A 74 7.16 -8.16 16.43
CA LYS A 74 8.62 -7.97 16.41
C LYS A 74 9.21 -9.26 15.83
N TYR A 75 10.08 -9.09 14.83
CA TYR A 75 11.02 -10.04 14.22
C TYR A 75 10.71 -11.53 14.44
#